data_AF-A0A936G5N7-F1
#
_entry.id   AF-A0A936G5N7-F1
#
_cell.length_a   1.000
_cell.length_b   1.000
_cell.length_c   1.000
_cell.angle_alpha   90.00
_cell.angle_beta   90.00
_cell.angle_gamma   90.00
#
_symmetry.space_group_name_H-M   'P 1'
#
loop_
_entity.id
_entity.type
_entity.pdbx_description
1 polymer ?
#
loop_
_entity_poly.entity_id
_entity_poly.type
_entity_poly.pdbx_seq_one_letter_code
_entity_poly.pdbx_strand_id
1 'polypeptide(L)'
;MVCARNAILSRSVFLVTPSEADDPCKVCPRRERDPNRTGIALPLLRDERVLGTLVVDHTLPNAVFNEEETDILQGLANDLAYALEKIEADQRL
;
A
#
# COMPACT_ATOMS: atom_id res chain seq x y z
N MET A 1 -8.79 1.11 -7.14
CA MET A 1 -8.12 0.13 -6.24
C MET A 1 -8.43 0.53 -4.80
N VAL A 2 -9.24 -0.26 -4.06
CA VAL A 2 -9.81 0.17 -2.77
C VAL A 2 -8.74 0.28 -1.67
N CYS A 3 -7.82 -0.67 -1.57
CA CYS A 3 -6.72 -0.63 -0.61
C CYS A 3 -5.84 0.63 -0.76
N ALA A 4 -5.43 0.96 -1.98
CA ALA A 4 -4.64 2.17 -2.25
C ALA A 4 -5.43 3.44 -1.93
N ARG A 5 -6.72 3.50 -2.31
CA ARG A 5 -7.58 4.64 -1.97
C ARG A 5 -7.70 4.82 -0.47
N ASN A 6 -7.91 3.75 0.30
CA ASN A 6 -8.01 3.84 1.74
C ASN A 6 -6.71 4.34 2.35
N ALA A 7 -5.56 3.78 1.95
CA ALA A 7 -4.25 4.22 2.42
C ALA A 7 -3.98 5.71 2.14
N ILE A 8 -4.38 6.21 0.96
CA ILE A 8 -4.28 7.63 0.60
C ILE A 8 -5.18 8.50 1.48
N LEU A 9 -6.45 8.12 1.65
CA LEU A 9 -7.44 8.94 2.34
C LEU A 9 -7.22 8.97 3.86
N SER A 10 -6.83 7.84 4.45
CA SER A 10 -6.52 7.75 5.87
C SER A 10 -5.11 8.23 6.20
N ARG A 11 -4.24 8.37 5.19
CA ARG A 11 -2.79 8.62 5.35
C ARG A 11 -2.13 7.61 6.29
N SER A 12 -2.59 6.37 6.24
CA SER A 12 -2.13 5.30 7.11
C SER A 12 -1.93 4.01 6.32
N VAL A 13 -1.15 3.10 6.87
CA VAL A 13 -1.04 1.74 6.36
C VAL A 13 -2.43 1.10 6.32
N PHE A 14 -2.71 0.39 5.23
CA PHE A 14 -3.91 -0.40 5.06
C PHE A 14 -3.55 -1.86 4.78
N LEU A 15 -3.85 -2.74 5.74
CA LEU A 15 -3.66 -4.18 5.59
C LEU A 15 -4.86 -4.79 4.86
N VAL A 16 -4.57 -5.58 3.83
CA VAL A 16 -5.55 -6.38 3.10
C VAL A 16 -5.45 -7.80 3.66
N THR A 17 -6.47 -8.20 4.41
CA THR A 17 -6.68 -9.56 4.85
C THR A 17 -7.91 -10.14 4.15
N PRO A 18 -7.99 -11.47 3.95
CA PRO A 18 -9.17 -12.10 3.40
C PRO A 18 -10.25 -12.05 4.48
N SER A 19 -11.21 -11.15 4.36
CA SER A 19 -12.36 -11.03 5.28
C SER A 19 -13.65 -11.37 4.53
N GLU A 20 -14.46 -12.29 5.05
CA GLU A 20 -15.68 -12.69 4.36
C GLU A 20 -16.75 -11.57 4.36
N ALA A 21 -16.82 -10.77 5.43
CA ALA A 21 -17.87 -9.77 5.60
C ALA A 21 -17.52 -8.43 4.93
N ASP A 22 -16.34 -7.86 5.22
CA ASP A 22 -15.98 -6.48 4.85
C ASP A 22 -14.73 -6.40 3.95
N ASP A 23 -14.38 -7.45 3.21
CA ASP A 23 -13.21 -7.40 2.34
C ASP A 23 -13.37 -6.33 1.24
N PRO A 24 -12.57 -5.24 1.30
CA PRO A 24 -12.60 -4.17 0.31
C PRO A 24 -12.15 -4.64 -1.08
N CYS A 25 -11.59 -5.84 -1.20
CA CYS A 25 -11.13 -6.43 -2.44
C CYS A 25 -12.19 -7.27 -3.17
N LYS A 26 -13.44 -7.40 -2.67
CA LYS A 26 -14.57 -8.06 -3.37
C LYS A 26 -14.75 -7.62 -4.83
N VAL A 27 -14.52 -6.35 -5.13
CA VAL A 27 -14.61 -5.77 -6.49
C VAL A 27 -13.24 -5.48 -7.11
N CYS A 28 -12.15 -5.96 -6.52
CA CYS A 28 -10.80 -5.71 -7.01
C CYS A 28 -10.49 -6.67 -8.17
N PRO A 29 -10.08 -6.18 -9.35
CA PRO A 29 -9.69 -7.05 -10.47
C PRO A 29 -8.54 -8.01 -10.14
N ARG A 30 -7.71 -7.70 -9.13
CA ARG A 30 -6.66 -8.62 -8.66
C ARG A 30 -7.23 -9.87 -7.98
N ARG A 31 -8.43 -9.80 -7.40
CA ARG A 31 -9.08 -10.93 -6.71
C ARG A 31 -9.45 -12.07 -7.66
N GLU A 32 -9.76 -11.77 -8.92
CA GLU A 32 -10.02 -12.81 -9.93
C GLU A 32 -8.81 -13.71 -10.17
N ARG A 33 -7.59 -13.16 -10.02
CA ARG A 33 -6.34 -13.90 -10.16
C ARG A 33 -5.89 -14.55 -8.87
N ASP A 34 -6.13 -13.89 -7.74
CA ASP A 34 -5.73 -14.37 -6.42
C ASP A 34 -6.84 -14.09 -5.39
N PRO A 35 -7.77 -15.05 -5.20
CA PRO A 35 -8.93 -14.91 -4.31
C PRO A 35 -8.56 -14.79 -2.82
N ASN A 36 -7.39 -15.31 -2.44
CA ASN A 36 -6.92 -15.36 -1.06
C ASN A 36 -5.76 -14.38 -0.83
N ARG A 37 -5.61 -13.40 -1.74
CA ARG A 37 -4.55 -12.40 -1.69
C ARG A 37 -4.60 -11.64 -0.38
N THR A 38 -3.47 -11.63 0.28
CA THR A 38 -3.17 -10.68 1.34
C THR A 38 -2.18 -9.64 0.83
N GLY A 39 -2.20 -8.47 1.44
CA GLY A 39 -1.39 -7.37 0.95
C GLY A 39 -1.31 -6.25 1.96
N ILE A 40 -0.44 -5.30 1.67
CA ILE A 40 -0.28 -4.08 2.43
C ILE A 40 -0.20 -2.92 1.46
N ALA A 41 -0.96 -1.86 1.73
CA ALA A 41 -0.92 -0.62 1.00
C ALA A 41 -0.38 0.47 1.91
N LEU A 42 0.74 1.07 1.53
CA LEU A 42 1.43 2.11 2.26
C LEU A 42 1.39 3.42 1.47
N PRO A 43 0.86 4.51 2.04
CA PRO A 43 0.90 5.80 1.36
C PRO A 43 2.35 6.30 1.28
N LEU A 44 2.73 6.84 0.12
CA LEU A 44 4.02 7.51 -0.04
C LEU A 44 3.87 8.94 0.45
N LEU A 45 4.15 9.15 1.75
CA LEU A 45 3.94 10.42 2.43
C LEU A 45 5.22 11.25 2.45
N ARG A 46 5.09 12.51 2.07
CA ARG A 46 6.12 13.53 2.27
C ARG A 46 5.46 14.82 2.71
N ASP A 47 5.82 15.29 3.90
CA ASP A 47 5.12 16.35 4.60
C ASP A 47 3.59 16.10 4.61
N GLU A 48 2.79 17.06 4.14
CA GLU A 48 1.32 16.93 4.07
C GLU A 48 0.80 16.32 2.76
N ARG A 49 1.71 15.88 1.88
CA ARG A 49 1.38 15.43 0.52
C ARG A 49 1.50 13.91 0.39
N VAL A 50 0.47 13.31 -0.21
CA VAL A 50 0.50 11.93 -0.66
C VAL A 50 1.00 11.91 -2.11
N LEU A 51 2.16 11.31 -2.34
CA LEU A 51 2.77 11.19 -3.67
C LEU A 51 2.23 10.00 -4.46
N GLY A 52 1.73 8.98 -3.74
CA GLY A 52 1.22 7.74 -4.32
C GLY A 52 1.01 6.68 -3.26
N THR A 53 1.06 5.42 -3.68
CA THR A 53 0.92 4.27 -2.78
C THR A 53 1.83 3.14 -3.22
N LEU A 54 2.59 2.57 -2.28
CA LEU A 54 3.25 1.28 -2.45
C LEU A 54 2.27 0.18 -2.07
N VAL A 55 1.97 -0.74 -2.98
CA VAL A 55 1.12 -1.91 -2.72
C VAL A 55 1.95 -3.17 -2.88
N VAL A 56 2.11 -3.93 -1.80
CA VAL A 56 2.81 -5.20 -1.77
C VAL A 56 1.82 -6.32 -1.51
N ASP A 57 1.95 -7.39 -2.27
CA ASP A 57 1.06 -8.56 -2.24
C ASP A 57 1.86 -9.74 -1.71
N HIS A 58 1.27 -10.54 -0.83
CA HIS A 58 1.91 -11.78 -0.42
C HIS A 58 1.74 -12.84 -1.51
N THR A 59 2.77 -13.66 -1.74
CA THR A 59 2.71 -14.78 -2.68
C THR A 59 2.08 -16.04 -2.08
N LEU A 60 1.84 -16.06 -0.76
CA LEU A 60 1.30 -17.19 -0.04
C LEU A 60 -0.13 -16.87 0.39
N PRO A 61 -1.10 -17.77 0.13
CA PRO A 61 -2.48 -17.57 0.57
C PRO A 61 -2.55 -17.39 2.08
N ASN A 62 -3.38 -16.44 2.55
CA ASN A 62 -3.67 -16.19 3.97
C ASN A 62 -2.48 -15.76 4.84
N ALA A 63 -1.29 -15.53 4.28
CA ALA A 63 -0.17 -15.00 5.03
C ALA A 63 -0.44 -13.53 5.43
N VAL A 64 0.00 -13.10 6.60
CA VAL A 64 -0.27 -11.74 7.11
C VAL A 64 1.06 -11.05 7.37
N PHE A 65 1.16 -9.78 6.96
CA PHE A 65 2.31 -8.95 7.29
C PHE A 65 2.35 -8.74 8.80
N ASN A 66 3.45 -9.16 9.42
CA ASN A 66 3.70 -8.90 10.83
C ASN A 66 4.20 -7.44 11.04
N GLU A 67 4.44 -7.07 12.29
CA GLU A 67 4.88 -5.71 12.65
C GLU A 67 6.26 -5.37 12.07
N GLU A 68 7.23 -6.29 12.15
CA GLU A 68 8.57 -6.11 11.61
C GLU A 68 8.55 -5.93 10.09
N GLU A 69 7.79 -6.75 9.37
CA GLU A 69 7.62 -6.62 7.92
C GLU A 69 6.92 -5.31 7.55
N THR A 70 5.94 -4.91 8.35
CA THR A 70 5.22 -3.64 8.17
C THR A 70 6.16 -2.45 8.35
N ASP A 71 7.02 -2.47 9.37
CA ASP A 71 8.00 -1.41 9.64
C ASP A 71 9.04 -1.30 8.53
N ILE A 72 9.55 -2.42 8.04
CA ILE A 72 10.49 -2.46 6.91
C ILE A 72 9.85 -1.84 5.67
N LEU A 73 8.62 -2.24 5.35
CA LEU A 73 7.92 -1.71 4.18
C LEU A 73 7.53 -0.24 4.34
N GLN A 74 7.24 0.21 5.56
CA GLN A 74 6.98 1.61 5.85
C GLN A 74 8.24 2.46 5.70
N GLY A 75 9.40 1.95 6.12
CA GLY A 75 10.70 2.55 5.83
C GLY A 75 10.94 2.70 4.33
N LEU A 76 10.73 1.63 3.57
CA LEU A 76 10.83 1.67 2.10
C LEU A 76 9.87 2.69 1.47
N ALA A 77 8.62 2.76 1.95
CA ALA A 77 7.64 3.74 1.47
C ALA A 77 8.09 5.19 1.73
N ASN A 78 8.74 5.45 2.86
CA ASN A 78 9.30 6.77 3.18
C ASN A 78 10.47 7.13 2.25
N ASP A 79 11.39 6.18 2.01
CA ASP A 79 12.53 6.38 1.10
C ASP A 79 12.06 6.63 -0.34
N LEU A 80 11.06 5.88 -0.81
CA LEU A 80 10.43 6.08 -2.12
C LEU A 80 9.74 7.45 -2.21
N ALA A 81 9.05 7.88 -1.15
CA ALA A 81 8.41 9.19 -1.13
C ALA A 81 9.44 10.32 -1.26
N TYR A 82 10.55 10.22 -0.51
CA TYR A 82 11.66 11.17 -0.62
C TYR A 82 12.26 11.21 -2.04
N ALA A 83 12.53 10.04 -2.64
CA ALA A 83 13.08 9.96 -3.98
C ALA A 83 12.13 10.54 -5.05
N LEU A 84 10.84 10.26 -4.96
CA LEU A 84 9.83 10.79 -5.89
C LEU A 84 9.68 12.30 -5.78
N GLU A 85 9.64 12.84 -4.55
CA GLU A 85 9.63 14.30 -4.33
C GLU A 85 10.84 14.94 -5.02
N LYS A 86 12.04 14.37 -4.82
CA LYS A 86 13.28 14.89 -5.37
C LYS A 86 13.27 14.90 -6.90
N ILE A 87 12.82 13.81 -7.54
CA ILE A 87 12.72 13.71 -8.99
C ILE A 87 11.73 14.74 -9.54
N GLU A 88 10.56 14.90 -8.91
CA GLU A 88 9.58 15.90 -9.35
C GLU A 88 10.10 17.34 -9.20
N ALA A 89 10.86 17.63 -8.13
CA ALA A 89 11.45 18.95 -7.92
C ALA A 89 12.51 19.26 -8.99
N ASP A 90 13.35 18.28 -9.33
CA ASP A 90 14.40 18.43 -10.33
C ASP A 90 13.83 18.65 -11.75
N GLN A 91 12.65 18.10 -12.06
CA GLN A 91 11.96 18.31 -13.35
C GLN A 91 11.28 19.68 -13.51
N ARG A 92 11.13 20.46 -12.42
CA ARG A 92 10.51 21.79 -12.45
C ARG A 92 11.51 22.91 -12.69
N LEU A 93 12.81 22.60 -12.69
CA LEU A 93 13.92 23.49 -13.01
C LEU A 93 14.24 23.44 -14.50
#